data_AF-E4YHJ0-F1
#
_entry.id   AF-E4YHJ0-F1
#
_cell.length_a   1.000
_cell.length_b   1.000
_cell.length_c   1.000
_cell.angle_alpha   90.00
_cell.angle_beta   90.00
_cell.angle_gamma   90.00
#
_symmetry.space_group_name_H-M   'P 1'
#
loop_
_entity.id
_entity.type
_entity.pdbx_description
1 polymer ?
#
loop_
_entity_poly.entity_id
_entity_poly.type
_entity_poly.pdbx_seq_one_letter_code
_entity_poly.pdbx_strand_id
1 'polypeptide(L)' 'MIVPGRAFTSCGKRCGRGGGYYDRFLEKNTCPKIALAFHQQIFDEIPTEEHDQKVNLVIFKEQ' A
#
# COMPACT_ATOMS: atom_id res chain seq x y z
N MET A 1 -8.57 -4.96 -6.85
CA MET A 1 -7.23 -5.58 -6.90
C MET A 1 -6.64 -5.64 -5.51
N ILE A 2 -6.13 -6.81 -5.10
CA ILE A 2 -5.37 -6.94 -3.86
C ILE A 2 -3.92 -6.54 -4.12
N VAL A 3 -3.42 -5.57 -3.38
CA VAL A 3 -2.08 -4.99 -3.54
C VAL A 3 -1.19 -5.42 -2.38
N PRO A 4 -0.08 -6.13 -2.63
CA PRO A 4 0.84 -6.54 -1.59
C PRO A 4 1.76 -5.40 -1.15
N GLY A 5 2.32 -5.54 0.05
CA GLY A 5 3.25 -4.59 0.65
C GLY A 5 3.86 -5.14 1.94
N ARG A 6 4.97 -4.54 2.35
CA ARG A 6 5.68 -4.86 3.59
C ARG A 6 5.20 -4.02 4.77
N ALA A 7 4.85 -2.77 4.50
CA ALA A 7 4.33 -1.81 5.47
C ALA A 7 3.26 -0.95 4.80
N PHE A 8 2.31 -0.48 5.60
CA PHE A 8 1.20 0.36 5.17
C PHE A 8 0.90 1.41 6.23
N THR A 9 0.26 2.50 5.81
CA THR A 9 -0.42 3.41 6.72
C THR A 9 -1.93 3.23 6.60
N SER A 10 -2.69 3.63 7.62
CA SER A 10 -4.16 3.62 7.57
C SER A 10 -4.73 4.47 6.42
N CYS A 11 -3.98 5.49 5.97
CA CYS A 11 -4.31 6.33 4.81
C CYS A 11 -3.87 5.77 3.46
N GLY A 12 -3.42 4.51 3.40
CA GLY A 12 -3.15 3.80 2.15
C GLY A 12 -1.77 4.02 1.53
N LYS A 13 -0.84 4.69 2.22
CA LYS A 13 0.58 4.64 1.79
C LYS A 13 1.07 3.20 1.93
N ARG A 14 1.97 2.76 1.05
CA ARG A 14 2.54 1.41 1.09
C ARG A 14 4.06 1.44 0.87
N CYS A 15 4.76 0.47 1.45
CA CYS A 15 6.13 0.15 1.13
C CYS A 15 6.18 -1.23 0.45
N GLY A 16 6.67 -1.28 -0.79
CA GLY A 16 6.81 -2.51 -1.57
C GLY A 16 8.08 -3.30 -1.24
N ARG A 17 8.53 -4.14 -2.19
CA ARG A 17 9.83 -4.82 -2.12
C ARG A 17 10.99 -4.01 -2.73
N GLY A 18 10.70 -2.82 -3.26
CA GLY A 18 11.62 -2.06 -4.12
C GLY A 18 11.41 -2.37 -5.61
N GLY A 19 12.03 -1.58 -6.49
CA GLY A 19 12.01 -1.76 -7.94
C GLY A 19 10.81 -1.14 -8.69
N GLY A 20 9.87 -0.50 -7.98
CA GLY A 20 8.80 0.32 -8.58
C GLY A 20 7.80 -0.43 -9.48
N TYR A 21 7.73 -1.76 -9.38
CA TYR A 21 6.83 -2.56 -10.24
C TYR A 21 5.36 -2.21 -10.01
N TYR A 22 4.92 -2.23 -8.74
CA TYR A 22 3.53 -1.91 -8.41
C TYR A 22 3.23 -0.43 -8.61
N ASP A 23 4.19 0.48 -8.52
CA ASP A 23 3.95 1.90 -8.78
C ASP A 23 3.57 2.12 -10.25
N ARG A 24 4.37 1.61 -11.19
CA ARG A 24 4.07 1.66 -12.62
C ARG A 24 2.81 0.88 -13.00
N PHE A 25 2.55 -0.23 -12.31
CA PHE A 25 1.37 -1.05 -12.58
C PHE A 25 0.09 -0.37 -12.09
N LEU A 26 0.10 0.14 -10.85
CA LEU A 26 -1.07 0.74 -10.23
C LEU A 26 -1.43 2.09 -10.85
N GLU A 27 -0.45 2.86 -11.32
CA GLU A 27 -0.68 4.12 -12.04
C GLU A 27 -1.60 3.92 -13.25
N LYS A 28 -1.44 2.81 -13.99
CA LYS A 28 -2.22 2.49 -15.19
C LYS A 28 -3.57 1.84 -14.93
N ASN A 29 -3.87 1.49 -13.67
CA ASN A 29 -5.05 0.72 -13.31
C ASN A 29 -6.00 1.55 -12.43
N THR A 30 -7.24 1.72 -12.90
CA THR A 30 -8.29 2.51 -12.23
C THR A 30 -9.19 1.68 -11.31
N CYS A 31 -9.04 0.34 -11.30
CA CYS A 31 -9.83 -0.51 -10.42
C CYS A 31 -9.50 -0.24 -8.94
N PRO A 32 -10.45 -0.47 -8.01
CA PRO A 32 -10.19 -0.29 -6.58
C PRO A 32 -8.98 -1.12 -6.09
N LYS A 33 -8.05 -0.46 -5.40
CA LYS A 33 -6.79 -1.00 -4.88
C LYS A 33 -6.96 -1.22 -3.38
N ILE A 34 -6.89 -2.45 -2.92
CA ILE A 34 -7.08 -2.81 -1.51
C ILE A 34 -5.85 -3.55 -1.01
N ALA A 35 -5.29 -3.15 0.12
CA ALA A 35 -4.26 -3.90 0.81
C ALA A 35 -4.87 -4.74 1.94
N LEU A 36 -4.43 -6.00 2.04
CA LEU A 36 -4.64 -6.82 3.22
C LEU A 36 -3.34 -6.82 4.01
N ALA A 37 -3.41 -6.49 5.30
CA ALA A 37 -2.24 -6.31 6.14
C ALA A 37 -2.45 -6.94 7.51
N PHE A 38 -1.37 -7.44 8.11
CA PHE A 38 -1.33 -7.72 9.53
C PHE A 38 -1.24 -6.41 10.32
N HIS A 39 -1.69 -6.41 11.57
CA HIS A 39 -1.58 -5.25 12.45
C HIS A 39 -0.13 -4.73 12.57
N GLN A 40 0.85 -5.64 12.63
CA GLN A 40 2.29 -5.30 12.70
C GLN A 40 2.84 -4.65 11.42
N GLN A 41 2.07 -4.62 10.34
CA GLN A 41 2.44 -3.94 9.10
C GLN A 41 1.85 -2.53 9.01
N ILE A 42 1.07 -2.09 10.00
CA ILE A 42 0.47 -0.77 10.06
C ILE A 42 1.36 0.16 10.87
N PHE A 43 1.71 1.30 10.27
CA PHE A 43 2.50 2.36 10.88
C PHE A 43 1.77 3.70 10.70
N ASP A 44 2.01 4.65 11.61
CA ASP A 44 1.46 6.01 11.47
C ASP A 44 2.01 6.70 10.22
N GLU A 45 3.33 6.54 10.00
CA GLU A 45 4.03 7.04 8.83
C GLU A 45 5.04 6.03 8.31
N ILE A 46 5.28 6.09 6.99
CA ILE A 46 6.34 5.38 6.30
C ILE A 46 6.99 6.33 5.29
N PRO A 47 8.28 6.15 4.96
CA PRO A 47 8.92 6.88 3.88
C PRO A 47 8.20 6.62 2.56
N THR A 48 7.88 7.70 1.84
CA THR A 48 7.26 7.64 0.50
C THR A 48 7.84 8.74 -0.38
N GLU A 49 7.88 8.47 -1.68
CA GLU A 49 8.21 9.45 -2.72
C GLU A 49 6.93 9.92 -3.45
N GLU A 50 7.02 11.02 -4.20
CA GLU A 50 5.86 11.62 -4.89
C GLU A 50 5.20 10.67 -5.91
N HIS A 51 6.00 9.78 -6.52
CA HIS A 51 5.52 8.83 -7.51
C HIS A 51 4.91 7.55 -6.91
N ASP A 52 5.02 7.34 -5.59
CA ASP A 52 4.53 6.13 -4.93
C ASP A 52 3.00 6.05 -5.00
N GLN A 53 2.50 4.91 -5.50
CA GLN A 53 1.08 4.69 -5.65
C GLN A 53 0.45 4.17 -4.36
N LYS A 54 -0.49 4.95 -3.83
CA LYS A 54 -1.35 4.57 -2.70
C LYS A 54 -2.38 3.51 -3.09
N VAL A 55 -2.82 2.75 -2.08
CA VAL A 55 -4.05 1.95 -2.15
C VAL A 55 -5.24 2.77 -1.67
N ASN A 56 -6.45 2.39 -2.07
CA ASN A 56 -7.68 3.06 -1.66
C ASN A 56 -8.11 2.67 -0.25
N LEU A 57 -7.84 1.43 0.17
CA LEU A 57 -8.21 0.90 1.47
C LEU A 57 -7.15 -0.07 1.98
N VAL A 58 -6.87 -0.02 3.27
CA VAL A 58 -6.07 -1.02 3.99
C VAL A 58 -6.99 -1.71 4.99
N ILE A 59 -7.12 -3.03 4.85
CA ILE A 59 -7.88 -3.86 5.77
C ILE A 59 -6.87 -4.62 6.63
N PHE A 60 -6.99 -4.45 7.94
CA PHE A 60 -6.20 -5.15 8.93
C PHE A 60 -7.08 -5.45 10.14
N LYS A 61 -6.70 -6.48 10.89
CA LYS A 61 -7.39 -6.80 12.14
C LYS A 61 -6.98 -5.79 13.22
N GLU A 62 -7.93 -5.19 13.91
CA GLU A 62 -7.67 -4.61 15.23
C GLU A 62 -7.38 -5.76 16.21
N GLN A 63 -6.40 -5.57 17.11
CA GLN A 63 -5.81 -6.65 17.91
C GLN A 63 -6.86 -7.55 18.57
#